data_AF-A0A1Y5MIT8-F1
#
_entry.id   AF-A0A1Y5MIT8-F1
#
_cell.length_a   1.000
_cell.length_b   1.000
_cell.length_c   1.000
_cell.angle_alpha   90.00
_cell.angle_beta   90.00
_cell.angle_gamma   90.00
#
_symmetry.space_group_name_H-M   'P 1'
#
loop_
_entity.id
_entity.type
_entity.pdbx_description
1 polymer ?
#
loop_
_entity_poly.entity_id
_entity_poly.type
_entity_poly.pdbx_seq_one_letter_code
_entity_poly.pdbx_strand_id
1 'polypeptide(L)'
;MTLNFCCGGNGEIQRINVKFYDKNLTKDYINFSKLKEFTTNSGIKLGDKQEQILKKLGKPNNLLEKSDTTTVTYTTEQNESKLLQEFDMPLYYEKFIFYGGVLKEYEFGFEYP
;
A
#
# COMPACT_ATOMS: atom_id res chain seq x y z
N MET A 1 3.95 14.05 2.57
CA MET A 1 3.27 12.91 1.91
C MET A 1 1.77 13.13 1.96
N THR A 2 1.04 12.37 1.15
CA THR A 2 -0.42 12.41 1.08
C THR A 2 -0.94 11.02 1.44
N LEU A 3 -1.86 10.95 2.40
CA LEU A 3 -2.71 9.78 2.65
C LEU A 3 -4.03 9.99 1.92
N ASN A 4 -4.46 9.05 1.09
CA ASN A 4 -5.78 9.05 0.47
C ASN A 4 -6.56 7.81 0.94
N PHE A 5 -7.75 8.04 1.49
CA PHE A 5 -8.69 6.99 1.86
C PHE A 5 -9.67 6.79 0.71
N CYS A 6 -9.59 5.65 0.02
CA CYS A 6 -10.59 5.25 -0.95
C CYS A 6 -11.64 4.36 -0.27
N CYS A 7 -12.90 4.63 -0.57
CA CYS A 7 -14.06 4.10 0.13
C CYS A 7 -14.26 2.60 -0.10
N GLY A 8 -14.79 1.91 0.92
CA GLY A 8 -15.30 0.55 0.82
C GLY A 8 -16.80 0.50 1.14
N GLY A 9 -17.57 -0.18 0.29
CA GLY A 9 -18.87 -0.81 0.57
C GLY A 9 -18.77 -2.34 0.71
N ASN A 10 -19.91 -3.04 0.83
CA ASN A 10 -19.93 -4.51 0.96
C ASN A 10 -19.25 -5.19 -0.23
N GLY A 11 -18.22 -6.01 0.05
CA GLY A 11 -17.39 -6.66 -0.97
C GLY A 11 -16.34 -5.75 -1.62
N GLU A 12 -16.20 -4.50 -1.16
CA GLU A 12 -15.14 -3.60 -1.60
C GLU A 12 -14.01 -3.55 -0.57
N ILE A 13 -12.79 -3.41 -1.10
CA ILE A 13 -11.59 -3.31 -0.29
C ILE A 13 -11.47 -1.88 0.25
N GLN A 14 -11.31 -1.69 1.55
CA GLN A 14 -10.94 -0.39 2.13
C GLN A 14 -9.47 -0.14 1.84
N ARG A 15 -9.15 0.92 1.08
CA ARG A 15 -7.79 1.19 0.60
C ARG A 15 -7.25 2.50 1.14
N ILE A 16 -5.99 2.46 1.57
CA ILE A 16 -5.22 3.61 1.97
C ILE A 16 -4.03 3.72 1.03
N ASN A 17 -3.92 4.83 0.30
CA ASN A 17 -2.81 5.11 -0.59
C ASN A 17 -1.91 6.20 0.01
N VAL A 18 -0.61 5.94 0.03
CA VAL A 18 0.45 6.83 0.50
C VAL A 18 1.34 7.18 -0.67
N LYS A 19 1.46 8.47 -0.98
CA LYS A 19 2.35 8.97 -2.04
C LYS A 19 3.00 10.30 -1.69
N PHE A 20 3.97 10.71 -2.49
CA PHE A 20 4.54 12.06 -2.39
C PHE A 20 3.46 13.11 -2.65
N TYR A 21 3.61 14.27 -2.01
CA TYR A 21 2.63 15.34 -2.16
C TYR A 21 2.72 15.93 -3.58
N ASP A 22 1.61 15.86 -4.31
CA ASP A 22 1.44 16.52 -5.60
C ASP A 22 0.56 17.77 -5.41
N LYS A 23 1.10 18.93 -5.80
CA LYS A 23 0.43 20.22 -5.72
C LYS A 23 -0.72 20.35 -6.73
N ASN A 24 -0.73 19.51 -7.76
CA ASN A 24 -1.72 19.53 -8.83
C ASN A 24 -2.94 18.65 -8.56
N LEU A 25 -2.98 17.89 -7.46
CA LEU A 25 -4.17 17.17 -7.02
C LEU A 25 -5.24 18.20 -6.61
N THR A 26 -6.19 18.45 -7.51
CA THR A 26 -7.35 19.32 -7.26
C THR A 26 -8.22 18.75 -6.15
N LYS A 27 -8.76 19.64 -5.32
CA LYS A 27 -9.46 19.39 -4.05
C LYS A 27 -10.70 18.50 -4.13
N ASP A 28 -11.14 18.11 -5.31
CA ASP A 28 -12.57 17.85 -5.51
C ASP A 28 -13.04 16.44 -5.15
N TYR A 29 -12.15 15.46 -4.89
CA TYR A 29 -12.58 14.07 -4.60
C TYR A 29 -11.70 13.28 -3.62
N ILE A 30 -10.86 13.93 -2.80
CA ILE A 30 -9.84 13.21 -2.01
C ILE A 30 -9.80 13.73 -0.58
N ASN A 31 -10.15 12.89 0.40
CA ASN A 31 -9.89 13.11 1.82
C ASN A 31 -8.40 12.95 2.09
N PHE A 32 -7.58 13.95 1.72
CA PHE A 32 -6.14 13.87 1.95
C PHE A 32 -5.71 14.47 3.28
N SER A 33 -4.89 13.73 4.03
CA SER A 33 -4.10 14.27 5.14
C SER A 33 -2.67 14.51 4.69
N LYS A 34 -2.15 15.72 4.95
CA LYS A 34 -0.73 16.02 4.77
C LYS A 34 0.05 15.47 5.96
N LEU A 35 0.88 14.47 5.72
CA LEU A 35 1.79 13.94 6.73
C LEU A 35 3.21 14.43 6.51
N LYS A 36 3.89 14.75 7.62
CA LYS A 36 5.34 15.01 7.63
C LYS A 36 6.10 13.73 7.32
N GLU A 37 5.74 12.64 8.02
CA GLU A 37 6.40 11.34 7.95
C GLU A 37 5.35 10.20 7.96
N PHE A 38 5.69 9.09 7.31
CA PHE A 38 4.92 7.85 7.23
C PHE A 38 5.93 6.72 7.11
N THR A 39 5.72 5.66 7.88
CA THR A 39 6.57 4.48 7.87
C THR A 39 5.71 3.28 8.26
N THR A 40 5.84 2.18 7.53
CA THR A 40 5.11 0.94 7.86
C THR A 40 5.63 0.32 9.14
N ASN A 41 4.91 -0.67 9.70
CA ASN A 41 5.40 -1.43 10.86
C ASN A 41 6.75 -2.13 10.57
N SER A 42 6.99 -2.47 9.30
CA SER A 42 8.26 -3.04 8.83
C SER A 42 9.34 -1.98 8.58
N GLY A 43 9.13 -0.72 8.93
CA GLY A 43 10.12 0.34 8.75
C GLY A 43 10.31 0.80 7.30
N ILE A 44 9.35 0.52 6.40
CA ILE A 44 9.43 0.89 4.99
C ILE A 44 8.82 2.28 4.79
N LYS A 45 9.48 3.11 3.98
CA LYS A 45 9.03 4.48 3.66
C LYS A 45 9.19 4.78 2.17
N LEU A 46 8.47 5.80 1.71
CA LEU A 46 8.66 6.31 0.36
C LEU A 46 10.11 6.75 0.16
N GLY A 47 10.69 6.45 -1.00
CA GLY A 47 12.10 6.68 -1.31
C GLY A 47 13.01 5.48 -1.07
N ASP A 48 12.56 4.43 -0.38
CA ASP A 48 13.33 3.19 -0.22
C ASP A 48 13.49 2.44 -1.55
N LYS A 49 14.59 1.70 -1.69
CA LYS A 49 14.90 0.94 -2.91
C LYS A 49 14.11 -0.36 -2.97
N GLN A 50 13.68 -0.75 -4.18
CA GLN A 50 12.98 -2.01 -4.44
C GLN A 50 13.72 -3.21 -3.85
N GLU A 51 15.02 -3.34 -4.12
CA GLU A 51 15.83 -4.46 -3.62
C GLU A 51 15.83 -4.56 -2.09
N GLN A 52 15.87 -3.42 -1.39
CA GLN A 52 15.86 -3.38 0.08
C GLN A 52 14.53 -3.87 0.64
N ILE A 53 13.43 -3.47 0.00
CA ILE A 53 12.08 -3.88 0.40
C ILE A 53 11.88 -5.37 0.12
N LEU A 54 12.20 -5.84 -1.09
CA LEU A 54 12.06 -7.26 -1.45
C LEU A 54 12.93 -8.17 -0.58
N LYS A 55 14.14 -7.72 -0.21
CA LYS A 55 14.99 -8.46 0.73
C LYS A 55 14.38 -8.56 2.13
N LYS A 56 13.64 -7.54 2.55
CA LYS A 56 13.01 -7.47 3.88
C LYS A 56 11.70 -8.28 3.95
N LEU A 57 10.87 -8.19 2.92
CA LEU A 57 9.55 -8.82 2.87
C LEU A 57 9.57 -10.23 2.26
N GLY A 58 10.63 -10.59 1.55
CA GLY A 58 10.72 -11.87 0.85
C GLY A 58 9.94 -11.88 -0.46
N LYS A 59 9.58 -13.09 -0.91
CA LYS A 59 8.95 -13.32 -2.22
C LYS A 59 7.52 -12.75 -2.23
N PRO A 60 7.17 -11.89 -3.21
CA PRO A 60 5.81 -11.37 -3.32
C PRO A 60 4.82 -12.38 -3.91
N ASN A 61 3.54 -12.15 -3.65
CA ASN A 61 2.44 -12.89 -4.28
C ASN A 61 2.34 -12.56 -5.77
N ASN A 62 2.55 -11.29 -6.13
CA ASN A 62 2.56 -10.83 -7.52
C ASN A 62 3.65 -9.77 -7.76
N LEU A 63 4.32 -9.85 -8.92
CA LEU A 63 5.31 -8.90 -9.39
C LEU A 63 5.04 -8.61 -10.88
N LEU A 64 4.76 -7.35 -11.20
CA LEU A 64 4.48 -6.87 -12.55
C LEU A 64 5.46 -5.76 -12.92
N GLU A 65 6.20 -5.95 -14.00
CA GLU A 65 7.12 -4.96 -14.55
C GLU A 65 6.55 -4.39 -15.85
N LYS A 66 6.44 -3.06 -15.93
CA LYS A 66 5.97 -2.33 -17.11
C LYS A 66 6.82 -1.09 -17.32
N SER A 67 7.65 -1.10 -18.37
CA SER A 67 8.56 0.00 -18.71
C SER A 67 9.40 0.39 -17.48
N ASP A 68 9.23 1.60 -16.93
CA ASP A 68 9.98 2.09 -15.77
C ASP A 68 9.24 1.89 -14.43
N THR A 69 8.11 1.19 -14.46
CA THR A 69 7.26 0.96 -13.27
C THR A 69 7.26 -0.51 -12.89
N THR A 70 7.54 -0.78 -11.62
CA THR A 70 7.39 -2.12 -11.03
C THR A 70 6.31 -2.07 -9.97
N THR A 71 5.33 -2.98 -10.05
CA THR A 71 4.29 -3.15 -9.04
C THR A 71 4.49 -4.48 -8.34
N VAL A 72 4.59 -4.44 -7.02
CA VAL A 72 4.76 -5.62 -6.17
C VAL A 72 3.59 -5.70 -5.22
N THR A 73 2.95 -6.86 -5.13
CA THR A 73 1.80 -7.08 -4.25
C THR A 73 2.09 -8.22 -3.27
N TYR A 74 1.76 -7.99 -2.00
CA TYR A 74 1.73 -8.97 -0.94
C TYR A 74 0.30 -9.10 -0.41
N THR A 75 -0.10 -10.30 -0.07
CA THR A 75 -1.39 -10.59 0.57
C THR A 75 -1.18 -11.45 1.80
N THR A 76 -1.99 -11.21 2.83
CA THR A 76 -2.05 -12.02 4.04
C THR A 76 -3.48 -12.47 4.22
N GLU A 77 -3.69 -13.78 4.26
CA GLU A 77 -5.02 -14.36 4.46
C GLU A 77 -5.38 -14.42 5.95
N GLN A 78 -6.67 -14.52 6.25
CA GLN A 78 -7.17 -14.54 7.62
C GLN A 78 -6.49 -15.60 8.50
N ASN A 79 -6.26 -16.80 7.97
CA ASN A 79 -5.60 -17.91 8.68
C ASN A 79 -4.13 -17.61 9.06
N GLU A 80 -3.47 -16.65 8.40
CA GLU A 80 -2.07 -16.26 8.63
C GLU A 80 -1.90 -15.14 9.67
N SER A 81 -2.99 -14.46 10.05
CA SER A 81 -2.92 -13.26 10.90
C SER A 81 -3.96 -13.27 12.00
N LYS A 82 -3.49 -13.19 13.26
CA LYS A 82 -4.36 -13.01 14.44
C LYS A 82 -5.19 -11.74 14.36
N LEU A 83 -4.62 -10.67 13.80
CA LEU A 83 -5.33 -9.41 13.61
C LEU A 83 -6.53 -9.59 12.68
N LEU A 84 -6.35 -10.32 11.57
CA LEU A 84 -7.43 -10.57 10.63
C LEU A 84 -8.52 -11.49 11.22
N GLN A 85 -8.13 -12.48 12.02
CA GLN A 85 -9.08 -13.34 12.75
C GLN A 85 -9.90 -12.55 13.77
N GLU A 86 -9.26 -11.65 14.51
CA GLU A 86 -9.92 -10.86 15.57
C GLU A 86 -11.00 -9.94 15.03
N PHE A 87 -10.79 -9.38 13.84
CA PHE A 87 -11.73 -8.44 13.20
C PHE A 87 -12.57 -9.07 12.07
N ASP A 88 -12.55 -10.39 11.95
CA ASP A 88 -13.21 -11.16 10.88
C ASP A 88 -12.93 -10.62 9.46
N MET A 89 -11.69 -10.21 9.22
CA MET A 89 -11.25 -9.66 7.93
C MET A 89 -10.70 -10.80 7.04
N PRO A 90 -11.23 -11.00 5.82
CA PRO A 90 -10.77 -12.09 4.95
C PRO A 90 -9.30 -11.95 4.52
N LEU A 91 -8.87 -10.73 4.19
CA LEU A 91 -7.59 -10.50 3.54
C LEU A 91 -7.04 -9.11 3.83
N TYR A 92 -5.73 -9.04 4.07
CA TYR A 92 -4.96 -7.81 4.03
C TYR A 92 -4.07 -7.82 2.79
N TYR A 93 -3.94 -6.68 2.12
CA TYR A 93 -3.03 -6.55 0.99
C TYR A 93 -2.13 -5.32 1.13
N GLU A 94 -0.95 -5.45 0.55
CA GLU A 94 0.03 -4.39 0.41
C GLU A 94 0.48 -4.34 -1.04
N LYS A 95 0.56 -3.13 -1.59
CA LYS A 95 0.96 -2.87 -2.96
C LYS A 95 2.01 -1.77 -2.99
N PHE A 96 3.18 -2.10 -3.51
CA PHE A 96 4.32 -1.22 -3.64
C PHE A 96 4.49 -0.86 -5.11
N ILE A 97 4.51 0.43 -5.43
CA ILE A 97 4.70 0.93 -6.79
C ILE A 97 6.02 1.68 -6.86
N PHE A 98 6.93 1.11 -7.64
CA PHE A 98 8.28 1.59 -7.85
C PHE A 98 8.38 2.30 -9.19
N TYR A 99 9.11 3.42 -9.21
CA TYR A 99 9.52 4.09 -10.43
C TYR A 99 11.04 4.23 -10.43
N GLY A 100 11.70 3.69 -11.45
CA GLY A 100 13.17 3.63 -11.50
C GLY A 100 13.79 2.92 -10.29
N GLY A 101 13.12 1.88 -9.78
CA GLY A 101 13.56 1.09 -8.62
C GLY A 101 13.38 1.76 -7.25
N VAL A 102 12.70 2.91 -7.17
CA VAL A 102 12.44 3.65 -5.93
C VAL A 102 10.96 3.66 -5.60
N LEU A 103 10.60 3.38 -4.35
CA LEU A 103 9.21 3.38 -3.90
C LEU A 103 8.63 4.80 -3.96
N LYS A 104 7.58 5.00 -4.77
CA LYS A 104 6.90 6.30 -4.88
C LYS A 104 5.47 6.27 -4.36
N GLU A 105 4.82 5.12 -4.46
CA GLU A 105 3.48 4.92 -3.92
C GLU A 105 3.41 3.60 -3.17
N TYR A 106 2.70 3.63 -2.06
CA TYR A 106 2.40 2.48 -1.23
C TYR A 106 0.91 2.47 -0.96
N GLU A 107 0.25 1.37 -1.27
CA GLU A 107 -1.17 1.18 -1.03
C GLU A 107 -1.35 -0.05 -0.15
N PHE A 108 -2.23 0.03 0.83
CA PHE A 108 -2.56 -1.08 1.70
C PHE A 108 -4.02 -1.02 2.10
N GLY A 109 -4.55 -2.16 2.54
CA GLY A 109 -5.95 -2.21 2.91
C GLY A 109 -6.46 -3.60 3.25
N PHE A 110 -7.73 -3.65 3.60
CA PHE A 110 -8.43 -4.85 4.03
C PHE A 110 -9.61 -5.11 3.11
N GLU A 111 -9.82 -6.36 2.76
CA GLU A 111 -11.10 -6.82 2.23
C GLU A 111 -12.13 -6.84 3.37
N TYR A 112 -13.35 -6.35 3.10
CA TYR A 112 -14.45 -6.38 4.06
C TYR A 112 -15.30 -7.63 3.83
N PRO A 113 -15.70 -8.36 4.89
CA PRO A 113 -16.62 -9.50 4.77
C PRO A 113 -18.03 -9.12 4.27
#